data_AF-A0A9P6TUR9-F1
#
_entry.id   AF-A0A9P6TUR9-F1
#
_cell.length_a   1.000
_cell.length_b   1.000
_cell.length_c   1.000
_cell.angle_alpha   90.00
_cell.angle_beta   90.00
_cell.angle_gamma   90.00
#
_symmetry.space_group_name_H-M   'P 1'
#
loop_
_entity.id
_entity.type
_entity.pdbx_description
1 polymer ?
#
loop_
_entity_poly.entity_id
_entity_poly.type
_entity_poly.pdbx_seq_one_letter_code
_entity_poly.pdbx_strand_id
1 'polypeptide(L)'
;TASTSTPLRTSTTTKANSKISKAEKAKLLDMIKRRTSKSLFAPVNKPLGQSGMTDAVKAAGKWDVWSTSDNAQESQEKQQEQEQETDSVGDFVMEIVTKVPAKAPKSFKQKQKVVLPAVKAAHPGASYNPTMQDHQGLLRLAHNEELRILEVKEKLEKKLAYPKELDEMVTFNDQTGGLLEDSADEDEEEEEEEEQMEGQEEIGVKAKKVKGKKSIAERNRLARAAETHKKEAEIKRQKELMKQTNKVKEIMKTVEEEEAETEKRRVESEQKREEKEKAGMKRVGKFNIPKERIHVQLQDELAESLRQLKPEGSLMKDRFQSFVERNLIEPRLPVAKRRRYRLKTYEKHSYKRFDNPNHG
;
A
#
# COMPACT_ATOMS: atom_id res chain seq x y z
N THR A 1 51.82 41.65 -78.92
CA THR A 1 52.29 40.37 -79.49
C THR A 1 51.42 39.26 -78.92
N ALA A 2 50.40 38.89 -79.68
CA ALA A 2 50.23 37.54 -80.22
C ALA A 2 49.73 36.50 -79.20
N SER A 3 48.43 36.25 -79.28
CA SER A 3 47.73 35.03 -78.91
C SER A 3 48.36 33.78 -79.53
N THR A 4 48.42 32.67 -78.79
CA THR A 4 48.39 31.33 -79.40
C THR A 4 47.89 30.28 -78.41
N SER A 5 46.60 29.98 -78.54
CA SER A 5 45.99 28.67 -78.30
C SER A 5 46.47 27.64 -79.33
N THR A 6 46.57 26.35 -78.98
CA THR A 6 46.33 25.13 -79.81
C THR A 6 46.88 23.86 -79.10
N PRO A 7 46.45 22.62 -79.43
CA PRO A 7 45.09 22.10 -79.26
C PRO A 7 45.04 20.67 -78.65
N LEU A 8 43.86 20.26 -78.18
CA LEU A 8 43.56 18.86 -77.81
C LEU A 8 43.66 17.93 -79.03
N ARG A 9 44.37 16.81 -78.84
CA ARG A 9 44.50 15.71 -79.79
C ARG A 9 43.25 14.84 -79.74
N THR A 10 42.32 15.04 -80.68
CA THR A 10 41.20 14.12 -80.93
C THR A 10 41.63 13.04 -81.91
N SER A 11 41.84 11.82 -81.43
CA SER A 11 41.96 10.65 -82.28
C SER A 11 40.57 10.24 -82.78
N THR A 12 40.30 10.50 -84.05
CA THR A 12 39.18 9.94 -84.81
C THR A 12 39.44 8.47 -85.09
N THR A 13 38.73 7.57 -84.42
CA THR A 13 38.56 6.18 -84.91
C THR A 13 37.20 6.03 -85.55
N THR A 14 37.23 5.58 -86.80
CA THR A 14 36.12 5.32 -87.69
C THR A 14 35.24 4.21 -87.12
N LYS A 15 33.92 4.45 -87.07
CA LYS A 15 32.93 3.48 -86.60
C LYS A 15 32.73 2.38 -87.64
N ALA A 16 33.26 1.19 -87.38
CA ALA A 16 32.71 -0.04 -87.93
C ALA A 16 31.54 -0.47 -87.03
N ASN A 17 30.35 -0.67 -87.62
CA ASN A 17 29.16 -1.15 -86.92
C ASN A 17 29.35 -2.62 -86.48
N SER A 18 30.02 -2.85 -85.36
CA SER A 18 30.02 -4.15 -84.69
C SER A 18 28.72 -4.32 -83.90
N LYS A 19 28.03 -5.44 -84.15
CA LYS A 19 26.85 -5.83 -83.38
C LYS A 19 27.31 -6.14 -81.95
N ILE A 20 26.94 -5.28 -81.00
CA ILE A 20 27.28 -5.43 -79.58
C ILE A 20 26.83 -6.81 -79.09
N SER A 21 27.73 -7.54 -78.42
CA SER A 21 27.42 -8.87 -77.89
C SER A 21 26.31 -8.80 -76.83
N LYS A 22 25.52 -9.88 -76.68
CA LYS A 22 24.43 -9.94 -75.69
C LYS A 22 24.94 -9.68 -74.26
N ALA A 23 26.17 -10.11 -73.96
CA ALA A 23 26.85 -9.88 -72.70
C ALA A 23 27.25 -8.40 -72.51
N GLU A 24 27.81 -7.74 -73.52
CA GLU A 24 28.11 -6.30 -73.45
C GLU A 24 26.84 -5.45 -73.37
N LYS A 25 25.78 -5.83 -74.07
CA LYS A 25 24.48 -5.16 -73.97
C LYS A 25 23.90 -5.27 -72.56
N ALA A 26 24.02 -6.44 -71.91
CA ALA A 26 23.62 -6.62 -70.52
C ALA A 26 24.47 -5.78 -69.56
N LYS A 27 25.79 -5.73 -69.77
CA LYS A 27 26.73 -4.94 -68.95
C LYS A 27 26.48 -3.43 -69.08
N LEU A 28 26.17 -2.95 -70.29
CA LEU A 28 25.77 -1.56 -70.54
C LEU A 28 24.42 -1.23 -69.90
N LEU A 29 23.44 -2.12 -69.99
CA LEU A 29 22.13 -1.95 -69.32
C LEU A 29 22.28 -1.92 -67.79
N ASP A 30 23.18 -2.72 -67.23
CA ASP A 30 23.46 -2.72 -65.81
C ASP A 30 24.19 -1.45 -65.36
N MET A 31 25.11 -0.93 -66.19
CA MET A 31 25.74 0.38 -65.96
C MET A 31 24.74 1.54 -66.03
N ILE A 32 23.72 1.46 -66.89
CA ILE A 32 22.64 2.46 -66.97
C ILE A 32 21.77 2.38 -65.69
N LYS A 33 21.39 1.17 -65.25
CA LYS A 33 20.60 0.96 -64.03
C LYS A 33 21.30 1.48 -62.77
N ARG A 34 22.62 1.32 -62.68
CA ARG A 34 23.42 1.83 -61.55
C ARG A 34 23.61 3.35 -61.55
N ARG A 35 23.51 4.01 -62.71
CA ARG A 35 23.63 5.47 -62.82
C ARG A 35 22.32 6.20 -62.50
N THR A 36 21.17 5.58 -62.70
CA THR A 36 19.85 6.20 -62.45
C THR A 36 19.26 5.89 -61.07
N SER A 37 19.88 5.01 -60.26
CA SER A 37 19.36 4.59 -58.95
C SER A 37 19.91 5.39 -57.75
N LYS A 38 20.72 6.42 -58.00
CA LYS A 38 21.32 7.27 -56.94
C LYS A 38 20.73 8.68 -56.84
N SER A 39 19.63 8.98 -57.52
CA SER A 39 18.86 10.20 -57.28
C SER A 39 17.43 9.87 -56.86
N LEU A 40 17.01 10.42 -55.71
CA LEU A 40 15.66 10.30 -55.16
C LEU A 40 14.60 11.08 -55.97
N PHE A 41 14.99 11.71 -57.09
CA PHE A 41 14.16 12.64 -57.86
C PHE A 41 14.27 12.45 -59.38
N ALA A 42 14.64 11.26 -59.87
CA ALA A 42 14.54 10.98 -61.31
C ALA A 42 13.07 10.72 -61.71
N PRO A 43 12.48 11.47 -62.67
CA PRO A 43 11.13 11.19 -63.14
C PRO A 43 11.12 9.89 -63.96
N VAL A 44 10.40 8.89 -63.45
CA VAL A 44 10.14 7.64 -64.15
C VAL A 44 9.08 7.89 -65.21
N ASN A 45 9.49 8.12 -66.46
CA ASN A 45 8.59 8.00 -67.60
C ASN A 45 8.31 6.51 -67.84
N LYS A 46 7.21 6.00 -67.27
CA LYS A 46 6.61 4.71 -67.66
C LYS A 46 5.20 4.96 -68.21
N PRO A 47 4.79 4.21 -69.25
CA PRO A 47 3.49 4.38 -69.87
C PRO A 47 2.37 4.02 -68.88
N LEU A 48 1.35 4.87 -68.87
CA LEU A 48 0.14 4.80 -68.08
C LEU A 48 -0.59 3.47 -68.35
N GLY A 49 -0.75 2.60 -67.34
CA GLY A 49 -1.58 1.39 -67.52
C GLY A 49 -1.45 0.24 -66.53
N GLN A 50 -0.43 0.18 -65.66
CA GLN A 50 -0.39 -0.82 -64.59
C GLN A 50 0.24 -0.23 -63.32
N SER A 51 -0.56 -0.14 -62.25
CA SER A 51 -0.10 0.25 -60.91
C SER A 51 0.91 -0.76 -60.40
N GLY A 52 2.21 -0.41 -60.45
CA GLY A 52 3.32 -1.20 -59.93
C GLY A 52 3.41 -1.19 -58.40
N MET A 53 2.32 -1.55 -57.72
CA MET A 53 2.37 -1.88 -56.30
C MET A 53 2.96 -3.28 -56.15
N THR A 54 4.10 -3.38 -55.47
CA THR A 54 4.68 -4.67 -55.10
C THR A 54 3.72 -5.42 -54.18
N ASP A 55 3.72 -6.75 -54.23
CA ASP A 55 2.81 -7.55 -53.38
C ASP A 55 3.07 -7.32 -51.88
N ALA A 56 4.29 -6.92 -51.52
CA ALA A 56 4.62 -6.45 -50.16
C ALA A 56 3.79 -5.21 -49.74
N VAL A 57 3.56 -4.24 -50.64
CA VAL A 57 2.77 -3.05 -50.36
C VAL A 57 1.27 -3.38 -50.30
N LYS A 58 0.80 -4.37 -51.06
CA LYS A 58 -0.58 -4.89 -50.95
C LYS A 58 -0.79 -5.68 -49.66
N ALA A 59 0.26 -6.32 -49.14
CA ALA A 59 0.22 -7.07 -47.87
C ALA A 59 0.35 -6.16 -46.63
N ALA A 60 1.03 -5.01 -46.75
CA ALA A 60 1.34 -4.09 -45.65
C ALA A 60 0.12 -3.41 -44.98
N GLY A 61 -1.11 -3.62 -45.49
CA GLY A 61 -2.35 -3.10 -44.91
C GLY A 61 -3.22 -4.14 -44.18
N LYS A 62 -2.78 -5.39 -44.10
CA LYS A 62 -3.53 -6.50 -43.48
C LYS A 62 -3.16 -6.77 -42.02
N TRP A 63 -2.18 -6.02 -41.48
CA TRP A 63 -1.68 -6.21 -40.13
C TRP A 63 -2.29 -5.17 -39.19
N ASP A 64 -3.20 -5.62 -38.32
CA ASP A 64 -3.73 -4.80 -37.24
C ASP A 64 -2.80 -4.89 -36.03
N VAL A 65 -2.07 -3.80 -35.75
CA VAL A 65 -1.12 -3.71 -34.62
C VAL A 65 -1.83 -3.81 -33.26
N TRP A 66 -3.16 -3.69 -33.23
CA TRP A 66 -3.95 -3.62 -32.01
C TRP A 66 -4.90 -4.82 -31.81
N SER A 67 -4.92 -5.80 -32.72
CA SER A 67 -5.71 -7.03 -32.52
C SER A 67 -5.01 -7.93 -31.49
N THR A 68 -5.68 -8.16 -30.36
CA THR A 68 -5.15 -9.01 -29.27
C THR A 68 -5.36 -10.51 -29.50
N SER A 69 -6.16 -10.88 -30.51
CA SER A 69 -6.41 -12.26 -30.93
C SER A 69 -5.22 -12.86 -31.68
N ASP A 70 -4.60 -12.07 -32.56
CA ASP A 70 -3.60 -12.59 -33.50
C ASP A 70 -2.25 -12.77 -32.80
N ASN A 71 -1.94 -11.90 -31.83
CA ASN A 71 -0.79 -12.06 -30.94
C ASN A 71 -0.84 -13.35 -30.08
N ALA A 72 -2.04 -13.81 -29.70
CA ALA A 72 -2.20 -15.01 -28.88
C ALA A 72 -2.01 -16.29 -29.72
N GLN A 73 -2.49 -16.28 -30.97
CA GLN A 73 -2.28 -17.38 -31.92
C GLN A 73 -0.82 -17.43 -32.37
N GLU A 74 -0.22 -16.29 -32.71
CA GLU A 74 1.20 -16.21 -33.10
C GLU A 74 2.15 -16.60 -31.95
N SER A 75 1.78 -16.35 -30.69
CA SER A 75 2.54 -16.82 -29.52
C SER A 75 2.44 -18.34 -29.33
N GLN A 76 1.32 -18.97 -29.72
CA GLN A 76 1.12 -20.41 -29.66
C GLN A 76 1.78 -21.13 -30.86
N GLU A 77 1.67 -20.55 -32.06
CA GLU A 77 2.33 -21.05 -33.27
C GLU A 77 3.85 -20.92 -33.17
N LYS A 78 4.40 -19.81 -32.67
CA LYS A 78 5.85 -19.69 -32.40
C LYS A 78 6.35 -20.65 -31.32
N GLN A 79 5.51 -21.02 -30.34
CA GLN A 79 5.85 -22.04 -29.35
C GLN A 79 5.85 -23.44 -29.99
N GLN A 80 4.88 -23.75 -30.84
CA GLN A 80 4.80 -25.02 -31.56
C GLN A 80 5.88 -25.17 -32.64
N GLU A 81 6.23 -24.10 -33.35
CA GLU A 81 7.33 -24.08 -34.32
C GLU A 81 8.69 -24.22 -33.63
N GLN A 82 8.88 -23.59 -32.46
CA GLN A 82 10.10 -23.80 -31.66
C GLN A 82 10.22 -25.24 -31.15
N GLU A 83 9.11 -25.88 -30.76
CA GLU A 83 9.09 -27.30 -30.36
C GLU A 83 9.36 -28.25 -31.55
N GLN A 84 8.89 -27.91 -32.75
CA GLN A 84 9.12 -28.72 -33.97
C GLN A 84 10.52 -28.51 -34.58
N GLU A 85 11.11 -27.32 -34.45
CA GLU A 85 12.50 -27.06 -34.86
C GLU A 85 13.51 -27.74 -33.94
N THR A 86 13.20 -27.93 -32.64
CA THR A 86 14.07 -28.67 -31.72
C THR A 86 14.14 -30.17 -32.01
N ASP A 87 13.13 -30.73 -32.68
CA ASP A 87 13.09 -32.18 -32.99
C ASP A 87 13.76 -32.53 -34.33
N SER A 88 14.02 -31.57 -35.22
CA SER A 88 14.47 -31.81 -36.61
C SER A 88 15.94 -31.44 -36.90
N VAL A 89 16.64 -30.78 -35.99
CA VAL A 89 18.07 -30.43 -36.14
C VAL A 89 18.91 -31.33 -35.23
N GLY A 90 19.39 -32.43 -35.81
CA GLY A 90 20.26 -33.39 -35.12
C GLY A 90 21.58 -32.79 -34.61
N ASP A 91 21.90 -33.12 -33.36
CA ASP A 91 23.19 -33.56 -32.79
C ASP A 91 24.52 -32.80 -33.07
N PHE A 92 24.54 -31.67 -33.79
CA PHE A 92 25.80 -30.98 -34.15
C PHE A 92 25.94 -29.53 -33.67
N VAL A 93 24.92 -28.94 -33.07
CA VAL A 93 25.06 -27.63 -32.41
C VAL A 93 25.14 -27.91 -30.92
N MET A 94 26.30 -27.64 -30.32
CA MET A 94 26.48 -27.66 -28.87
C MET A 94 25.27 -27.01 -28.22
N GLU A 95 24.58 -27.81 -27.40
CA GLU A 95 23.47 -27.48 -26.53
C GLU A 95 23.53 -25.99 -26.14
N ILE A 96 22.86 -25.14 -26.92
CA ILE A 96 22.61 -23.78 -26.48
C ILE A 96 21.69 -24.01 -25.29
N VAL A 97 22.24 -23.91 -24.08
CA VAL A 97 21.48 -24.03 -22.84
C VAL A 97 20.48 -22.88 -22.84
N THR A 98 19.36 -23.08 -23.52
CA THR A 98 18.22 -22.20 -23.48
C THR A 98 17.70 -22.34 -22.06
N LYS A 99 17.85 -21.27 -21.28
CA LYS A 99 17.43 -21.27 -19.89
C LYS A 99 15.95 -21.59 -19.86
N VAL A 100 15.61 -22.75 -19.29
CA VAL A 100 14.20 -23.16 -19.11
C VAL A 100 13.50 -22.06 -18.32
N PRO A 101 12.39 -21.50 -18.82
CA PRO A 101 11.67 -20.46 -18.11
C PRO A 101 11.16 -21.02 -16.78
N ALA A 102 11.58 -20.41 -15.67
CA ALA A 102 11.18 -20.84 -14.34
C ALA A 102 9.66 -20.70 -14.17
N LYS A 103 9.00 -21.73 -13.66
CA LYS A 103 7.55 -21.72 -13.37
C LYS A 103 7.26 -20.72 -12.26
N ALA A 104 6.37 -19.77 -12.52
CA ALA A 104 5.96 -18.79 -11.52
C ALA A 104 5.29 -19.46 -10.30
N PRO A 105 5.52 -18.97 -9.06
CA PRO A 105 4.90 -19.52 -7.87
C PRO A 105 3.38 -19.31 -7.89
N LYS A 106 2.64 -20.21 -7.22
CA LYS A 106 1.16 -20.17 -7.15
C LYS A 106 0.64 -18.84 -6.55
N SER A 107 1.40 -18.22 -5.65
CA SER A 107 1.06 -16.93 -5.03
C SER A 107 1.00 -15.78 -6.02
N PHE A 108 1.78 -15.82 -7.12
CA PHE A 108 1.80 -14.76 -8.12
C PHE A 108 0.44 -14.58 -8.83
N LYS A 109 -0.36 -15.65 -8.90
CA LYS A 109 -1.70 -15.63 -9.51
C LYS A 109 -2.80 -15.18 -8.55
N GLN A 110 -2.50 -14.99 -7.25
CA GLN A 110 -3.48 -14.55 -6.27
C GLN A 110 -3.80 -13.06 -6.47
N LYS A 111 -5.04 -12.78 -6.91
CA LYS A 111 -5.55 -11.41 -7.01
C LYS A 111 -5.92 -10.89 -5.63
N GLN A 112 -5.86 -9.58 -5.47
CA GLN A 112 -6.34 -8.93 -4.26
C GLN A 112 -7.86 -9.13 -4.12
N LYS A 113 -8.33 -9.27 -2.88
CA LYS A 113 -9.75 -9.51 -2.55
C LYS A 113 -10.67 -8.31 -2.78
N VAL A 114 -10.10 -7.14 -3.11
CA VAL A 114 -10.85 -5.90 -3.31
C VAL A 114 -11.66 -5.99 -4.61
N VAL A 115 -12.95 -5.61 -4.55
CA VAL A 115 -13.90 -5.73 -5.68
C VAL A 115 -14.14 -4.38 -6.37
N LEU A 116 -13.43 -3.33 -5.97
CA LEU A 116 -13.60 -1.99 -6.52
C LEU A 116 -13.17 -1.90 -8.00
N PRO A 117 -13.94 -1.20 -8.84
CA PRO A 117 -13.55 -0.97 -10.23
C PRO A 117 -12.30 -0.09 -10.31
N ALA A 118 -11.51 -0.27 -11.37
CA ALA A 118 -10.28 0.51 -11.58
C ALA A 118 -10.56 2.00 -11.78
N VAL A 119 -11.69 2.32 -12.41
CA VAL A 119 -12.18 3.67 -12.63
C VAL A 119 -13.58 3.75 -12.02
N LYS A 120 -13.78 4.65 -11.07
CA LYS A 120 -15.11 4.94 -10.54
C LYS A 120 -15.86 5.81 -11.55
N ALA A 121 -17.11 5.47 -11.82
CA ALA A 121 -17.98 6.34 -12.60
C ALA A 121 -18.29 7.60 -11.77
N ALA A 122 -18.19 8.78 -12.40
CA ALA A 122 -18.58 10.03 -11.77
C ALA A 122 -20.11 10.09 -11.58
N HIS A 123 -20.56 10.88 -10.61
CA HIS A 123 -21.98 11.16 -10.42
C HIS A 123 -22.52 11.96 -11.62
N PRO A 124 -23.76 11.74 -12.10
CA PRO A 124 -24.32 12.47 -13.25
C PRO A 124 -24.33 13.98 -13.05
N GLY A 125 -24.55 14.44 -11.81
CA GLY A 125 -24.48 15.85 -11.41
C GLY A 125 -23.12 16.53 -11.58
N ALA A 126 -22.05 15.78 -11.84
CA ALA A 126 -20.71 16.32 -12.13
C ALA A 126 -20.50 16.56 -13.63
N SER A 127 -21.52 16.29 -14.46
CA SER A 127 -21.48 16.60 -15.88
C SER A 127 -21.42 18.11 -16.08
N TYR A 128 -20.89 18.52 -17.24
CA TYR A 128 -20.80 19.92 -17.64
C TYR A 128 -22.16 20.67 -17.62
N ASN A 129 -23.22 19.99 -18.08
CA ASN A 129 -24.59 20.53 -18.06
C ASN A 129 -25.55 19.49 -17.44
N PRO A 130 -25.56 19.39 -16.09
CA PRO A 130 -26.37 18.42 -15.37
C PRO A 130 -27.84 18.86 -15.29
N THR A 131 -28.75 17.91 -15.08
CA THR A 131 -30.11 18.27 -14.67
C THR A 131 -30.09 18.90 -13.27
N MET A 132 -31.04 19.79 -12.98
CA MET A 132 -31.11 20.43 -11.66
C MET A 132 -31.19 19.41 -10.52
N GLN A 133 -31.91 18.30 -10.73
CA GLN A 133 -32.06 17.22 -9.75
C GLN A 133 -30.74 16.50 -9.50
N ASP A 134 -30.01 16.15 -10.55
CA ASP A 134 -28.72 15.45 -10.43
C ASP A 134 -27.65 16.34 -9.79
N HIS A 135 -27.65 17.63 -10.14
CA HIS A 135 -26.74 18.63 -9.56
C HIS A 135 -26.99 18.83 -8.07
N GLN A 136 -28.23 19.04 -7.67
CA GLN A 136 -28.62 19.14 -6.26
C GLN A 136 -28.33 17.84 -5.50
N GLY A 137 -28.52 16.67 -6.14
CA GLY A 137 -28.17 15.38 -5.59
C GLY A 137 -26.68 15.29 -5.25
N LEU A 138 -25.82 15.72 -6.17
CA LEU A 138 -24.37 15.76 -5.95
C LEU A 138 -23.98 16.76 -4.85
N LEU A 139 -24.55 17.96 -4.87
CA LEU A 139 -24.30 18.98 -3.83
C LEU A 139 -24.71 18.48 -2.46
N ARG A 140 -25.85 17.78 -2.34
CA ARG A 140 -26.30 17.18 -1.09
C ARG A 140 -25.33 16.11 -0.59
N LEU A 141 -24.80 15.27 -1.47
CA LEU A 141 -23.79 14.28 -1.10
C LEU A 141 -22.51 14.96 -0.58
N ALA A 142 -22.00 15.96 -1.29
CA ALA A 142 -20.82 16.72 -0.87
C ALA A 142 -21.05 17.45 0.46
N HIS A 143 -22.22 18.09 0.62
CA HIS A 143 -22.60 18.77 1.86
C HIS A 143 -22.62 17.83 3.06
N ASN A 144 -23.22 16.64 2.92
CA ASN A 144 -23.25 15.64 3.98
C ASN A 144 -21.85 15.14 4.37
N GLU A 145 -20.90 15.08 3.42
CA GLU A 145 -19.52 14.73 3.73
C GLU A 145 -18.78 15.86 4.46
N GLU A 146 -18.96 17.10 4.04
CA GLU A 146 -18.36 18.26 4.73
C GLU A 146 -18.94 18.43 6.14
N LEU A 147 -20.24 18.23 6.35
CA LEU A 147 -20.84 18.22 7.70
C LEU A 147 -20.18 17.20 8.61
N ARG A 148 -19.94 15.97 8.13
CA ARG A 148 -19.21 14.95 8.91
C ARG A 148 -17.79 15.39 9.23
N ILE A 149 -17.10 16.04 8.30
CA ILE A 149 -15.75 16.58 8.54
C ILE A 149 -15.79 17.69 9.60
N LEU A 150 -16.76 18.60 9.52
CA LEU A 150 -16.96 19.68 10.49
C LEU A 150 -17.26 19.13 11.88
N GLU A 151 -18.19 18.19 12.03
CA GLU A 151 -18.50 17.56 13.32
C GLU A 151 -17.26 16.91 13.95
N VAL A 152 -16.43 16.23 13.16
CA VAL A 152 -15.19 15.62 13.64
C VAL A 152 -14.19 16.68 14.08
N LYS A 153 -14.07 17.78 13.34
CA LYS A 153 -13.22 18.92 13.70
C LYS A 153 -13.70 19.58 14.99
N GLU A 154 -14.99 19.89 15.11
CA GLU A 154 -15.56 20.47 16.33
C GLU A 154 -15.39 19.56 17.54
N LYS A 155 -15.58 18.25 17.38
CA LYS A 155 -15.32 17.27 18.46
C LYS A 155 -13.84 17.25 18.86
N LEU A 156 -12.93 17.41 17.92
CA LEU A 156 -11.50 17.52 18.20
C LEU A 156 -11.15 18.86 18.87
N GLU A 157 -11.71 19.95 18.38
CA GLU A 157 -11.52 21.29 18.93
C GLU A 157 -12.06 21.38 20.35
N LYS A 158 -13.24 20.80 20.63
CA LYS A 158 -13.78 20.71 22.01
C LYS A 158 -12.89 19.91 22.95
N LYS A 159 -12.22 18.87 22.44
CA LYS A 159 -11.27 18.06 23.23
C LYS A 159 -9.91 18.74 23.41
N LEU A 160 -9.51 19.57 22.46
CA LEU A 160 -8.26 20.34 22.51
C LEU A 160 -8.42 21.63 23.31
N ALA A 161 -9.61 22.23 23.26
CA ALA A 161 -9.96 23.41 24.02
C ALA A 161 -9.78 23.11 25.51
N TYR A 162 -9.21 24.07 26.21
CA TYR A 162 -9.12 24.01 27.66
C TYR A 162 -10.54 23.84 28.24
N PRO A 163 -10.77 22.82 29.08
CA PRO A 163 -12.06 22.64 29.72
C PRO A 163 -12.29 23.82 30.68
N LYS A 164 -13.27 24.67 30.36
CA LYS A 164 -13.65 25.82 31.20
C LYS A 164 -14.08 25.40 32.60
N GLU A 165 -14.54 24.16 32.76
CA GLU A 165 -14.83 23.52 34.05
C GLU A 165 -13.61 23.50 34.98
N LEU A 166 -12.38 23.51 34.44
CA LEU A 166 -11.16 23.59 35.24
C LEU A 166 -10.95 24.98 35.84
N ASP A 167 -11.45 26.05 35.19
CA ASP A 167 -11.43 27.42 35.72
C ASP A 167 -12.42 27.58 36.89
N GLU A 168 -13.58 26.91 36.80
CA GLU A 168 -14.55 26.81 37.91
C GLU A 168 -13.98 26.01 39.09
N MET A 169 -13.16 24.98 38.83
CA MET A 169 -12.47 24.23 39.88
C MET A 169 -11.35 25.05 40.55
N VAL A 170 -10.61 25.85 39.79
CA VAL A 170 -9.56 26.74 40.32
C VAL A 170 -10.18 27.86 41.16
N THR A 171 -11.26 28.48 40.68
CA THR A 171 -11.99 29.51 41.44
C THR A 171 -12.73 28.97 42.66
N PHE A 172 -13.26 27.74 42.59
CA PHE A 172 -13.83 27.05 43.76
C PHE A 172 -12.75 26.76 44.81
N ASN A 173 -11.56 26.30 44.40
CA ASN A 173 -10.44 26.02 45.30
C ASN A 173 -9.91 27.29 46.01
N ASP A 174 -9.94 28.42 45.31
CA ASP A 174 -9.56 29.74 45.84
C ASP A 174 -10.61 30.28 46.84
N GLN A 175 -11.90 29.99 46.61
CA GLN A 175 -12.99 30.30 47.56
C GLN A 175 -13.06 29.36 48.75
N THR A 176 -12.61 28.11 48.62
CA THR A 176 -12.56 27.12 49.71
C THR A 176 -11.25 27.13 50.50
N GLY A 177 -10.36 28.09 50.24
CA GLY A 177 -9.15 28.30 51.03
C GLY A 177 -8.14 27.16 50.92
N GLY A 178 -7.36 27.14 49.84
CA GLY A 178 -5.96 26.72 49.86
C GLY A 178 -5.62 25.37 50.52
N LEU A 179 -6.39 24.30 50.30
CA LEU A 179 -6.07 22.96 50.81
C LEU A 179 -5.17 22.15 49.85
N LEU A 180 -4.49 22.79 48.91
CA LEU A 180 -3.52 22.14 48.05
C LEU A 180 -2.22 22.96 48.03
N GLU A 181 -1.62 23.05 49.21
CA GLU A 181 -0.23 23.48 49.36
C GLU A 181 0.68 22.37 48.79
N ASP A 182 1.57 22.78 47.89
CA ASP A 182 2.62 21.99 47.26
C ASP A 182 3.42 21.20 48.31
N SER A 183 3.24 19.87 48.37
CA SER A 183 4.22 18.98 49.01
C SER A 183 5.29 18.64 47.97
N ALA A 184 6.20 19.59 47.79
CA ALA A 184 7.48 19.42 47.12
C ALA A 184 8.53 20.30 47.82
N ASP A 185 9.01 19.86 48.99
CA ASP A 185 10.45 19.70 49.23
C ASP A 185 10.73 18.98 50.55
N GLU A 186 11.81 18.19 50.48
CA GLU A 186 12.82 17.88 51.49
C GLU A 186 12.42 17.50 52.93
N ASP A 187 12.85 16.27 53.25
CA ASP A 187 13.32 15.78 54.55
C ASP A 187 13.65 16.88 55.57
N GLU A 188 12.91 16.93 56.69
CA GLU A 188 13.44 16.95 58.06
C GLU A 188 12.28 17.06 59.07
N GLU A 189 12.15 16.00 59.87
CA GLU A 189 11.83 16.01 61.30
C GLU A 189 10.78 17.03 61.80
N GLU A 190 9.55 16.57 62.07
CA GLU A 190 9.01 16.47 63.44
C GLU A 190 7.55 15.95 63.44
N GLU A 191 7.37 14.89 64.24
CA GLU A 191 6.20 14.63 65.09
C GLU A 191 4.80 14.57 64.45
N GLU A 192 4.49 13.42 63.88
CA GLU A 192 3.14 12.87 64.00
C GLU A 192 3.08 11.89 65.19
N GLU A 193 2.27 12.30 66.17
CA GLU A 193 1.74 11.54 67.27
C GLU A 193 0.99 10.28 66.76
N GLU A 194 1.73 9.20 66.51
CA GLU A 194 1.20 7.88 66.77
C GLU A 194 1.12 7.70 68.28
N GLU A 195 -0.09 7.51 68.81
CA GLU A 195 -0.34 6.99 70.15
C GLU A 195 0.29 5.58 70.30
N GLN A 196 1.61 5.55 70.45
CA GLN A 196 2.34 4.50 71.15
C GLN A 196 2.44 4.94 72.60
N MET A 197 1.35 4.72 73.34
CA MET A 197 1.47 4.55 74.79
C MET A 197 2.15 3.22 75.05
N GLU A 198 3.44 3.36 75.38
CA GLU A 198 4.35 2.38 75.94
C GLU A 198 3.66 1.33 76.82
N GLY A 199 3.67 0.11 76.30
CA GLY A 199 3.76 -1.09 77.11
C GLY A 199 4.93 -1.91 76.57
N GLN A 200 6.16 -1.56 76.98
CA GLN A 200 7.27 -2.51 76.97
C GLN A 200 6.83 -3.77 77.73
N GLU A 201 6.35 -4.78 77.02
CA GLU A 201 6.46 -6.15 77.47
C GLU A 201 7.27 -6.91 76.43
N GLU A 202 8.50 -7.20 76.85
CA GLU A 202 9.42 -8.19 76.34
C GLU A 202 8.79 -9.19 75.37
N ILE A 203 9.52 -9.48 74.29
CA ILE A 203 9.39 -10.71 73.50
C ILE A 203 9.78 -11.90 74.40
N GLY A 204 8.96 -12.15 75.41
CA GLY A 204 8.91 -13.38 76.15
C GLY A 204 8.25 -14.38 75.23
N VAL A 205 9.04 -15.34 74.76
CA VAL A 205 8.52 -16.65 74.36
C VAL A 205 7.64 -17.12 75.51
N LYS A 206 6.31 -16.87 75.44
CA LYS A 206 5.35 -17.39 76.42
C LYS A 206 5.38 -18.89 76.24
N ALA A 207 6.29 -19.54 76.95
CA ALA A 207 6.37 -20.97 77.08
C ALA A 207 4.96 -21.44 77.40
N LYS A 208 4.34 -22.15 76.45
CA LYS A 208 3.00 -22.72 76.62
C LYS A 208 3.02 -23.44 77.96
N LYS A 209 2.31 -22.92 78.96
CA LYS A 209 2.14 -23.58 80.26
C LYS A 209 1.77 -25.03 79.94
N VAL A 210 2.65 -25.97 80.25
CA VAL A 210 2.44 -27.39 80.01
C VAL A 210 1.24 -27.76 80.87
N LYS A 211 0.05 -27.81 80.26
CA LYS A 211 -1.16 -28.28 80.91
C LYS A 211 -0.80 -29.65 81.52
N GLY A 212 -1.00 -29.80 82.83
CA GLY A 212 -0.70 -31.03 83.54
C GLY A 212 -1.25 -32.25 82.81
N LYS A 213 -0.62 -33.42 83.02
CA LYS A 213 -0.97 -34.68 82.34
C LYS A 213 -2.49 -34.89 82.38
N LYS A 214 -3.15 -34.71 81.23
CA LYS A 214 -4.59 -34.92 81.07
C LYS A 214 -4.95 -36.33 81.53
N SER A 215 -6.06 -36.45 82.26
CA SER A 215 -6.59 -37.74 82.69
C SER A 215 -6.85 -38.64 81.46
N ILE A 216 -6.69 -39.96 81.60
CA ILE A 216 -6.94 -40.95 80.53
C ILE A 216 -8.36 -40.79 79.96
N ALA A 217 -9.34 -40.47 80.82
CA ALA A 217 -10.72 -40.21 80.41
C ALA A 217 -10.86 -38.94 79.56
N GLU A 218 -10.11 -37.88 79.89
CA GLU A 218 -10.11 -36.61 79.16
C GLU A 218 -9.42 -36.76 77.79
N ARG A 219 -8.35 -37.57 77.70
CA ARG A 219 -7.71 -37.94 76.44
C ARG A 219 -8.65 -38.75 75.53
N ASN A 220 -9.37 -39.72 76.08
CA ASN A 220 -10.34 -40.52 75.32
C ASN A 220 -11.55 -39.69 74.87
N ARG A 221 -12.03 -38.74 75.68
CA ARG A 221 -13.10 -37.80 75.29
C ARG A 221 -12.66 -36.89 74.14
N LEU A 222 -11.42 -36.40 74.18
CA LEU A 222 -10.84 -35.56 73.13
C LEU A 222 -10.60 -36.37 71.84
N ALA A 223 -10.12 -37.61 71.95
CA ALA A 223 -9.96 -38.51 70.80
C ALA A 223 -11.30 -38.81 70.12
N ARG A 224 -12.35 -39.12 70.91
CA ARG A 224 -13.72 -39.31 70.38
C ARG A 224 -14.25 -38.06 69.69
N ALA A 225 -14.08 -36.88 70.29
CA ALA A 225 -14.50 -35.61 69.68
C ALA A 225 -13.72 -35.29 68.39
N ALA A 226 -12.43 -35.64 68.32
CA ALA A 226 -11.63 -35.49 67.11
C ALA A 226 -12.09 -36.46 66.01
N GLU A 227 -12.47 -37.69 66.35
CA GLU A 227 -13.03 -38.66 65.41
C GLU A 227 -14.41 -38.26 64.89
N THR A 228 -15.30 -37.73 65.74
CA THR A 228 -16.60 -37.21 65.29
C THR A 228 -16.42 -36.01 64.37
N HIS A 229 -15.54 -35.08 64.74
CA HIS A 229 -15.23 -33.91 63.90
C HIS A 229 -14.62 -34.30 62.55
N LYS A 230 -13.75 -35.33 62.52
CA LYS A 230 -13.21 -35.89 61.27
C LYS A 230 -14.32 -36.52 60.39
N LYS A 231 -15.22 -37.31 60.98
CA LYS A 231 -16.35 -37.91 60.25
C LYS A 231 -17.30 -36.85 59.71
N GLU A 232 -17.61 -35.82 60.50
CA GLU A 232 -18.43 -34.69 60.05
C GLU A 232 -17.76 -33.90 58.92
N ALA A 233 -16.45 -33.68 59.00
CA ALA A 233 -15.68 -33.05 57.93
C ALA A 233 -15.72 -33.88 56.64
N GLU A 234 -15.58 -35.20 56.73
CA GLU A 234 -15.65 -36.11 55.58
C GLU A 234 -17.06 -36.10 54.94
N ILE A 235 -18.12 -36.12 55.75
CA ILE A 235 -19.51 -36.00 55.27
C ILE A 235 -19.74 -34.65 54.58
N LYS A 236 -19.22 -33.55 55.14
CA LYS A 236 -19.29 -32.22 54.50
C LYS A 236 -18.57 -32.22 53.16
N ARG A 237 -17.36 -32.77 53.10
CA ARG A 237 -16.58 -32.90 51.86
C ARG A 237 -17.31 -33.73 50.80
N GLN A 238 -17.91 -34.86 51.18
CA GLN A 238 -18.70 -35.70 50.28
C GLN A 238 -19.94 -34.95 49.76
N LYS A 239 -20.63 -34.21 50.63
CA LYS A 239 -21.77 -33.36 50.23
C LYS A 239 -21.35 -32.26 49.26
N GLU A 240 -20.19 -31.63 49.46
CA GLU A 240 -19.64 -30.64 48.53
C GLU A 240 -19.29 -31.25 47.18
N LEU A 241 -18.66 -32.42 47.17
CA LEU A 241 -18.35 -33.15 45.93
C LEU A 241 -19.63 -33.53 45.17
N MET A 242 -20.68 -33.99 45.87
CA MET A 242 -21.99 -34.27 45.26
C MET A 242 -22.63 -33.00 44.69
N LYS A 243 -22.51 -31.86 45.37
CA LYS A 243 -22.98 -30.56 44.83
C LYS A 243 -22.21 -30.16 43.57
N GLN A 244 -20.90 -30.37 43.53
CA GLN A 244 -20.07 -30.06 42.37
C GLN A 244 -20.40 -30.97 41.18
N THR A 245 -20.49 -32.28 41.41
CA THR A 245 -20.83 -33.27 40.36
C THR A 245 -22.21 -33.03 39.75
N ASN A 246 -23.21 -32.65 40.57
CA ASN A 246 -24.54 -32.30 40.05
C ASN A 246 -24.52 -31.05 39.16
N LYS A 247 -23.64 -30.08 39.43
CA LYS A 247 -23.47 -28.87 38.62
C LYS A 247 -22.72 -29.09 37.32
N VAL A 248 -22.02 -30.22 37.14
CA VAL A 248 -21.20 -30.48 35.94
C VAL A 248 -22.02 -30.37 34.66
N LYS A 249 -23.26 -30.88 34.66
CA LYS A 249 -24.15 -30.80 33.49
C LYS A 249 -24.60 -29.37 33.17
N GLU A 250 -24.82 -28.55 34.20
CA GLU A 250 -25.15 -27.14 34.03
C GLU A 250 -23.94 -26.39 33.46
N ILE A 251 -22.75 -26.65 34.02
CA ILE A 251 -21.49 -26.07 33.54
C ILE A 251 -21.20 -26.47 32.09
N MET A 252 -21.44 -27.73 31.71
CA MET A 252 -21.26 -28.19 30.33
C MET A 252 -22.16 -27.40 29.36
N LYS A 253 -23.44 -27.23 29.71
CA LYS A 253 -24.37 -26.44 28.89
C LYS A 253 -23.96 -24.97 28.78
N THR A 254 -23.55 -24.35 29.89
CA THR A 254 -23.09 -22.95 29.85
C THR A 254 -21.83 -22.80 29.01
N VAL A 255 -20.90 -23.76 29.07
CA VAL A 255 -19.71 -23.76 28.21
C VAL A 255 -20.10 -23.93 26.74
N GLU A 256 -20.99 -24.85 26.41
CA GLU A 256 -21.50 -25.04 25.03
C GLU A 256 -22.18 -23.76 24.49
N GLU A 257 -22.97 -23.08 25.32
CA GLU A 257 -23.62 -21.81 24.98
C GLU A 257 -22.59 -20.68 24.76
N GLU A 258 -21.61 -20.54 25.65
CA GLU A 258 -20.52 -19.57 25.53
C GLU A 258 -19.63 -19.83 24.30
N GLU A 259 -19.30 -21.10 24.03
CA GLU A 259 -18.57 -21.51 22.82
C GLU A 259 -19.38 -21.17 21.57
N ALA A 260 -20.68 -21.47 21.54
CA ALA A 260 -21.54 -21.12 20.41
C ALA A 260 -21.67 -19.60 20.19
N GLU A 261 -21.76 -18.81 21.26
CA GLU A 261 -21.81 -17.34 21.17
C GLU A 261 -20.48 -16.75 20.71
N THR A 262 -19.35 -17.25 21.25
CA THR A 262 -18.01 -16.80 20.85
C THR A 262 -17.72 -17.17 19.39
N GLU A 263 -18.14 -18.35 18.93
CA GLU A 263 -18.08 -18.76 17.53
C GLU A 263 -18.93 -17.88 16.62
N LYS A 264 -20.19 -17.61 16.98
CA LYS A 264 -21.05 -16.68 16.22
C LYS A 264 -20.41 -15.31 16.10
N ARG A 265 -19.93 -14.75 17.22
CA ARG A 265 -19.25 -13.45 17.24
C ARG A 265 -17.98 -13.45 16.40
N ARG A 266 -17.23 -14.55 16.41
CA ARG A 266 -16.04 -14.73 15.56
C ARG A 266 -16.41 -14.73 14.09
N VAL A 267 -17.40 -15.51 13.68
CA VAL A 267 -17.86 -15.59 12.29
C VAL A 267 -18.37 -14.24 11.81
N GLU A 268 -19.18 -13.53 12.59
CA GLU A 268 -19.64 -12.18 12.25
C GLU A 268 -18.49 -11.18 12.11
N SER A 269 -17.49 -11.25 13.00
CA SER A 269 -16.31 -10.40 12.94
C SER A 269 -15.48 -10.69 11.69
N GLU A 270 -15.31 -11.96 11.34
CA GLU A 270 -14.64 -12.40 10.12
C GLU A 270 -15.39 -11.92 8.87
N GLN A 271 -16.71 -12.07 8.82
CA GLN A 271 -17.56 -11.56 7.73
C GLN A 271 -17.42 -10.03 7.58
N LYS A 272 -17.57 -9.27 8.67
CA LYS A 272 -17.39 -7.80 8.68
C LYS A 272 -15.98 -7.40 8.22
N ARG A 273 -14.96 -8.19 8.55
CA ARG A 273 -13.58 -7.96 8.11
C ARG A 273 -13.43 -8.20 6.61
N GLU A 274 -14.01 -9.28 6.10
CA GLU A 274 -13.99 -9.59 4.67
C GLU A 274 -14.77 -8.58 3.84
N GLU A 275 -15.91 -8.10 4.33
CA GLU A 275 -16.68 -7.03 3.68
C GLU A 275 -15.88 -5.73 3.59
N LYS A 276 -15.23 -5.32 4.69
CA LYS A 276 -14.34 -4.15 4.70
C LYS A 276 -13.14 -4.33 3.77
N GLU A 277 -12.61 -5.55 3.66
CA GLU A 277 -11.53 -5.87 2.73
C GLU A 277 -11.99 -5.80 1.28
N LYS A 278 -13.17 -6.34 0.95
CA LYS A 278 -13.78 -6.25 -0.38
C LYS A 278 -14.11 -4.81 -0.78
N ALA A 279 -14.54 -3.99 0.19
CA ALA A 279 -14.87 -2.58 0.00
C ALA A 279 -13.64 -1.65 -0.07
N GLY A 280 -12.41 -2.18 0.08
CA GLY A 280 -11.19 -1.40 -0.02
C GLY A 280 -10.87 -0.53 1.20
N MET A 281 -11.55 -0.71 2.33
CA MET A 281 -11.23 0.00 3.59
C MET A 281 -10.14 -0.69 4.41
N LYS A 282 -9.55 -1.78 3.92
CA LYS A 282 -8.47 -2.48 4.63
C LYS A 282 -7.22 -1.63 4.64
N ARG A 283 -6.70 -1.34 5.84
CA ARG A 283 -5.43 -0.64 6.01
C ARG A 283 -4.26 -1.53 5.58
N VAL A 284 -3.56 -1.14 4.52
CA VAL A 284 -2.26 -1.71 4.15
C VAL A 284 -1.18 -0.81 4.76
N GLY A 285 -0.42 -1.35 5.72
CA GLY A 285 0.66 -0.62 6.40
C GLY A 285 0.20 0.28 7.56
N LYS A 286 0.96 1.35 7.81
CA LYS A 286 0.79 2.25 8.97
C LYS A 286 -0.32 3.27 8.80
N PHE A 287 -0.46 3.84 7.59
CA PHE A 287 -1.34 4.97 7.34
C PHE A 287 -2.73 4.51 6.92
N ASN A 288 -3.76 5.27 7.29
CA ASN A 288 -5.12 5.03 6.82
C ASN A 288 -5.26 5.52 5.37
N ILE A 289 -6.18 4.91 4.63
CA ILE A 289 -6.51 5.33 3.27
C ILE A 289 -7.19 6.72 3.36
N PRO A 290 -6.61 7.77 2.78
CA PRO A 290 -7.22 9.10 2.83
C PRO A 290 -8.49 9.09 2.00
N LYS A 291 -9.60 9.63 2.51
CA LYS A 291 -10.81 9.80 1.71
C LYS A 291 -10.68 11.08 0.88
N GLU A 292 -10.88 10.99 -0.43
CA GLU A 292 -10.88 12.16 -1.31
C GLU A 292 -12.17 12.97 -1.16
N ARG A 293 -12.05 14.30 -1.26
CA ARG A 293 -13.20 15.21 -1.25
C ARG A 293 -13.92 15.14 -2.60
N ILE A 294 -15.24 15.19 -2.58
CA ILE A 294 -16.05 15.26 -3.78
C ILE A 294 -15.83 16.64 -4.43
N HIS A 295 -15.32 16.67 -5.66
CA HIS A 295 -15.20 17.88 -6.45
C HIS A 295 -16.58 18.20 -7.06
N VAL A 296 -17.11 19.41 -6.81
CA VAL A 296 -18.44 19.83 -7.24
C VAL A 296 -18.42 21.31 -7.63
N GLN A 297 -19.15 21.66 -8.69
CA GLN A 297 -19.38 23.05 -9.10
C GLN A 297 -20.59 23.63 -8.39
N LEU A 298 -20.47 24.85 -7.87
CA LEU A 298 -21.62 25.59 -7.35
C LEU A 298 -22.53 26.07 -8.48
N GLN A 299 -23.75 26.50 -8.14
CA GLN A 299 -24.72 26.96 -9.14
C GLN A 299 -24.21 28.16 -9.94
N ASP A 300 -23.53 29.10 -9.28
CA ASP A 300 -22.95 30.29 -9.90
C ASP A 300 -21.68 29.99 -10.72
N GLU A 301 -21.06 28.84 -10.48
CA GLU A 301 -19.83 28.41 -11.15
C GLU A 301 -20.09 27.50 -12.35
N LEU A 302 -21.34 27.06 -12.53
CA LEU A 302 -21.73 26.19 -13.62
C LEU A 302 -21.65 26.96 -14.95
N ALA A 303 -20.75 26.52 -15.82
CA ALA A 303 -20.46 27.25 -17.05
C ALA A 303 -21.54 27.03 -18.13
N GLU A 304 -22.05 28.13 -18.70
CA GLU A 304 -23.03 28.09 -19.81
C GLU A 304 -22.43 27.62 -21.14
N SER A 305 -21.11 27.75 -21.33
CA SER A 305 -20.39 27.21 -22.50
C SER A 305 -19.15 26.37 -22.16
N LEU A 306 -18.85 25.35 -22.99
CA LEU A 306 -17.64 24.50 -22.84
C LEU A 306 -16.34 25.29 -22.90
N ARG A 307 -16.33 26.47 -23.53
CA ARG A 307 -15.17 27.36 -23.60
C ARG A 307 -14.89 28.06 -22.26
N GLN A 308 -15.92 28.24 -21.43
CA GLN A 308 -15.82 28.84 -20.11
C GLN A 308 -15.63 27.80 -19.00
N LEU A 309 -15.80 26.51 -19.32
CA LEU A 309 -15.62 25.42 -18.36
C LEU A 309 -14.20 25.40 -17.82
N LYS A 310 -14.07 25.60 -16.50
CA LYS A 310 -12.81 25.38 -15.79
C LYS A 310 -12.73 23.91 -15.41
N PRO A 311 -11.70 23.15 -15.86
CA PRO A 311 -11.53 21.78 -15.44
C PRO A 311 -11.16 21.73 -13.95
N GLU A 312 -11.82 20.85 -13.22
CA GLU A 312 -11.61 20.66 -11.78
C GLU A 312 -10.97 19.31 -11.46
N GLY A 313 -10.26 19.26 -10.34
CA GLY A 313 -9.59 18.06 -9.85
C GLY A 313 -8.30 17.71 -10.58
N SER A 314 -7.61 16.68 -10.06
CA SER A 314 -6.39 16.14 -10.65
C SER A 314 -6.59 14.67 -10.95
N LEU A 315 -6.57 14.30 -12.23
CA LEU A 315 -6.69 12.90 -12.66
C LEU A 315 -5.59 12.03 -12.05
N MET A 316 -4.36 12.55 -11.93
CA MET A 316 -3.25 11.81 -11.31
C MET A 316 -3.58 11.44 -9.86
N LYS A 317 -4.21 12.35 -9.12
CA LYS A 317 -4.60 12.13 -7.72
C LYS A 317 -5.73 11.09 -7.61
N ASP A 318 -6.74 11.18 -8.48
CA ASP A 318 -7.84 10.20 -8.55
C ASP A 318 -7.31 8.79 -8.90
N ARG A 319 -6.40 8.67 -9.88
CA ARG A 319 -5.78 7.38 -10.24
C ARG A 319 -4.92 6.82 -9.11
N PHE A 320 -4.11 7.67 -8.49
CA PHE A 320 -3.31 7.28 -7.32
C PHE A 320 -4.20 6.78 -6.18
N GLN A 321 -5.28 7.50 -5.89
CA GLN A 321 -6.26 7.14 -4.88
C GLN A 321 -6.93 5.80 -5.19
N SER A 322 -7.34 5.57 -6.44
CA SER A 322 -7.88 4.29 -6.91
C SER A 322 -6.88 3.13 -6.73
N PHE A 323 -5.58 3.35 -6.92
CA PHE A 323 -4.58 2.31 -6.63
C PHE A 323 -4.46 2.01 -5.14
N VAL A 324 -4.55 3.05 -4.29
CA VAL A 324 -4.50 2.90 -2.83
C VAL A 324 -5.73 2.18 -2.31
N GLU A 325 -6.94 2.58 -2.72
CA GLU A 325 -8.20 1.95 -2.30
C GLU A 325 -8.32 0.49 -2.77
N ARG A 326 -7.78 0.19 -3.96
CA ARG A 326 -7.70 -1.18 -4.45
C ARG A 326 -6.63 -2.01 -3.74
N ASN A 327 -5.86 -1.42 -2.82
CA ASN A 327 -4.74 -2.03 -2.11
C ASN A 327 -3.53 -2.42 -2.99
N LEU A 328 -3.42 -1.88 -4.21
CA LEU A 328 -2.26 -2.10 -5.08
C LEU A 328 -1.03 -1.35 -4.56
N ILE A 329 -1.25 -0.17 -3.99
CA ILE A 329 -0.21 0.71 -3.43
C ILE A 329 -0.57 1.02 -1.99
N GLU A 330 0.40 0.98 -1.07
CA GLU A 330 0.17 1.41 0.30
C GLU A 330 0.12 2.96 0.42
N PRO A 331 -0.75 3.51 1.29
CA PRO A 331 -0.74 4.94 1.59
C PRO A 331 0.58 5.35 2.26
N ARG A 332 1.19 6.44 1.78
CA ARG A 332 2.46 6.99 2.31
C ARG A 332 2.39 8.50 2.43
N LEU A 333 3.18 9.05 3.37
CA LEU A 333 3.41 10.48 3.50
C LEU A 333 4.79 10.84 2.93
N PRO A 334 4.95 12.02 2.31
CA PRO A 334 6.25 12.50 1.88
C PRO A 334 7.16 12.69 3.11
N VAL A 335 8.35 12.08 3.06
CA VAL A 335 9.34 12.20 4.13
C VAL A 335 10.40 13.19 3.70
N ALA A 336 10.51 14.31 4.41
CA ALA A 336 11.58 15.27 4.21
C ALA A 336 12.93 14.66 4.64
N LYS A 337 14.00 14.98 3.90
CA LYS A 337 15.36 14.57 4.27
C LYS A 337 15.77 15.28 5.56
N ARG A 338 15.80 14.56 6.66
CA ARG A 338 16.28 15.07 7.95
C ARG A 338 17.47 14.26 8.43
N ARG A 339 18.54 14.95 8.83
CA ARG A 339 19.70 14.31 9.46
C ARG A 339 19.41 14.10 10.94
N ARG A 340 19.79 12.94 11.49
CA ARG A 340 19.68 12.66 12.94
C ARG A 340 20.57 13.60 13.77
N TYR A 341 21.75 13.91 13.25
CA TYR A 341 22.74 14.76 13.90
C TYR A 341 23.01 16.02 13.07
N ARG A 342 23.28 17.13 13.77
CA ARG A 342 23.69 18.39 13.14
C ARG A 342 24.99 18.16 12.37
N LEU A 343 25.02 18.61 11.11
CA LEU A 343 26.25 18.58 10.32
C LEU A 343 27.24 19.55 10.96
N LYS A 344 28.39 19.03 11.39
CA LYS A 344 29.49 19.87 11.85
C LYS A 344 30.18 20.45 10.62
N THR A 345 30.01 21.74 10.39
CA THR A 345 30.72 22.49 9.36
C THR A 345 32.05 22.94 9.95
N TYR A 346 33.15 22.45 9.39
CA TYR A 346 34.50 22.89 9.75
C TYR A 346 35.08 23.68 8.60
N GLU A 347 35.76 24.78 8.92
CA GLU A 347 36.62 25.46 7.95
C GLU A 347 37.82 24.57 7.64
N LYS A 348 38.21 24.49 6.37
CA LYS A 348 39.41 23.75 5.99
C LYS A 348 40.65 24.46 6.56
N HIS A 349 41.67 23.68 6.93
CA HIS A 349 42.89 24.19 7.54
C HIS A 349 43.60 25.26 6.70
N SER A 350 43.51 25.17 5.37
CA SER A 350 44.07 26.14 4.41
C SER A 350 43.49 27.55 4.58
N TYR A 351 42.19 27.67 4.89
CA TYR A 351 41.53 28.96 5.09
C TYR A 351 41.65 29.43 6.55
N LYS A 352 41.79 28.50 7.49
CA LYS A 352 42.01 28.82 8.92
C LYS A 352 43.42 29.34 9.21
N ARG A 353 44.42 28.94 8.40
CA ARG A 353 45.84 29.29 8.56
C ARG A 353 46.37 30.07 7.35
N PHE A 354 45.55 30.95 6.78
CA PHE A 354 45.91 31.71 5.58
C PHE A 354 47.14 32.61 5.80
N ASP A 355 47.26 33.22 6.99
CA ASP A 355 48.34 34.17 7.31
C ASP A 355 49.64 33.52 7.80
N ASN A 356 49.71 32.19 7.87
CA ASN A 356 50.90 31.49 8.36
C ASN A 356 51.90 31.28 7.21
N PRO A 357 53.06 31.95 7.19
CA PRO A 357 54.02 31.88 6.08
C PRO A 357 54.73 30.52 5.92
N ASN A 358 54.54 29.60 6.88
CA ASN A 358 55.19 28.28 6.91
C ASN A 358 54.30 27.13 6.38
N HIS A 359 53.18 27.43 5.71
CA HIS A 359 52.34 26.45 5.02
C HIS A 359 52.20 26.86 3.54
N GLY A 360 53.28 26.64 2.78
CA GLY A 360 53.30 26.61 1.31
C GLY A 360 53.60 25.20 0.84
#